data_AF-A0A4S2MEG5-F1
#
_entry.id   AF-A0A4S2MEG5-F1
#
_cell.length_a   1.000
_cell.length_b   1.000
_cell.length_c   1.000
_cell.angle_alpha   90.00
_cell.angle_beta   90.00
_cell.angle_gamma   90.00
#
_symmetry.space_group_name_H-M   'P 1'
#
loop_
_entity.id
_entity.type
_entity.pdbx_description
1 polymer ?
#
loop_
_entity_poly.entity_id
_entity_poly.type
_entity_poly.pdbx_seq_one_letter_code
_entity_poly.pdbx_strand_id
1 'polypeptide(L)' 'MYPACFVQVRYEFGEAHLLDPTEELIETDPVDQNPIHRCLRTKWPTIRIRWRGNRVPSLN' A
#
# COMPACT_ATOMS: atom_id res chain seq x y z
N MET A 1 -24.74 15.14 24.20
CA MET A 1 -24.24 13.75 24.24
C MET A 1 -23.56 13.51 22.90
N TYR A 2 -22.23 13.56 22.83
CA TYR A 2 -21.50 13.37 21.56
C TYR A 2 -21.48 11.88 21.22
N PRO A 3 -21.82 11.46 20.00
CA PRO A 3 -21.74 10.05 19.63
C PRO A 3 -20.27 9.62 19.67
N ALA A 4 -19.97 8.54 20.40
CA ALA A 4 -18.67 7.91 20.36
C ALA A 4 -18.44 7.36 18.95
N CYS A 5 -17.50 7.97 18.22
CA CYS A 5 -17.12 7.49 16.90
C CYS A 5 -16.18 6.29 17.07
N PHE A 6 -16.69 5.08 16.86
CA PHE A 6 -15.87 3.87 16.92
C PHE A 6 -15.05 3.75 15.63
N VAL A 7 -13.72 3.77 15.76
CA VAL A 7 -12.82 3.54 14.64
C VAL A 7 -12.87 2.05 14.28
N GLN A 8 -13.39 1.73 13.10
CA GLN A 8 -13.40 0.36 12.58
C GLN A 8 -12.16 0.14 11.71
N VAL A 9 -11.22 -0.68 12.20
CA VAL A 9 -10.06 -1.12 11.42
C VAL A 9 -10.45 -2.34 10.58
N ARG A 10 -10.05 -2.35 9.31
CA ARG A 10 -10.23 -3.48 8.39
C ARG A 10 -8.89 -3.89 7.81
N TYR A 11 -8.73 -5.19 7.60
CA TYR A 11 -7.53 -5.79 7.05
C TYR A 11 -7.83 -6.31 5.65
N GLU A 12 -6.87 -6.15 4.75
CA GLU A 12 -6.88 -6.72 3.41
C GLU A 12 -5.57 -7.47 3.20
N PHE A 13 -5.61 -8.54 2.41
CA PHE A 13 -4.44 -9.36 2.10
C PHE A 13 -3.97 -9.08 0.66
N GLY A 14 -2.65 -9.05 0.48
CA GLY A 14 -2.01 -8.84 -0.81
C GLY A 14 -0.76 -9.69 -0.97
N GLU A 15 -0.26 -9.77 -2.19
CA GLU A 15 1.01 -10.39 -2.53
C GLU A 15 2.11 -9.35 -2.49
N ALA A 16 3.20 -9.66 -1.79
CA ALA A 16 4.39 -8.82 -1.76
C ALA A 16 5.43 -9.37 -2.74
N HIS A 17 5.85 -8.52 -3.67
CA HIS A 17 6.94 -8.78 -4.59
C HIS A 17 8.17 -7.99 -4.13
N LEU A 18 9.27 -8.71 -3.97
CA LEU A 18 10.59 -8.14 -3.72
C LEU A 18 11.23 -7.83 -5.07
N LEU A 19 11.55 -6.56 -5.28
CA LEU A 19 12.29 -6.10 -6.44
C LEU A 19 13.79 -6.29 -6.20
N ASP A 20 14.52 -6.61 -7.26
CA ASP A 20 15.97 -6.63 -7.23
C ASP A 20 16.48 -5.18 -7.05
N PRO A 21 17.40 -4.90 -6.10
CA PRO A 21 17.98 -3.57 -5.93
C PRO A 21 18.70 -3.03 -7.18
N THR A 22 19.11 -3.90 -8.10
CA THR A 22 19.81 -3.56 -9.34
C THR A 22 18.89 -3.33 -10.54
N GLU A 23 17.64 -3.77 -10.47
CA GLU A 23 16.62 -3.25 -11.38
C GLU A 23 16.40 -1.79 -10.98
N GLU A 24 16.79 -0.85 -11.87
CA GLU A 24 16.35 0.53 -11.73
C GLU A 24 14.85 0.49 -11.41
N LEU A 25 14.43 1.22 -10.37
CA LEU A 25 13.02 1.39 -10.01
C LEU A 25 12.35 2.19 -11.13
N ILE A 26 12.23 1.58 -12.31
CA ILE A 26 11.61 2.16 -13.48
C ILE A 26 10.13 2.25 -13.09
N GLU A 27 9.71 3.48 -12.77
CA GLU A 27 8.34 3.86 -12.47
C GLU A 27 7.47 3.64 -13.71
N THR A 28 7.14 2.39 -13.99
CA THR A 28 6.23 1.99 -15.06
C THR A 28 4.83 1.67 -14.55
N ASP A 29 4.68 1.46 -13.23
CA ASP A 29 3.36 1.36 -12.64
C ASP A 29 2.76 2.77 -12.50
N PRO A 30 1.48 2.97 -12.86
CA PRO A 30 0.81 4.24 -12.65
C PRO A 30 0.97 4.66 -11.18
N VAL A 31 1.09 5.96 -10.95
CA VAL A 31 1.21 6.55 -9.60
C VAL A 31 -0.05 6.22 -8.82
N ASP A 32 -0.05 5.04 -8.20
CA ASP A 32 -1.13 4.57 -7.38
C ASP A 32 -1.12 5.48 -6.15
N GLN A 33 -2.11 6.37 -6.05
CA GLN A 33 -2.19 7.39 -5.00
C GLN A 33 -2.48 6.80 -3.61
N ASN A 34 -2.42 5.48 -3.46
CA ASN A 34 -2.61 4.82 -2.19
C ASN A 34 -1.49 5.21 -1.20
N PRO A 35 -1.85 5.76 -0.03
CA PRO A 35 -0.88 6.12 1.02
C PRO A 35 0.02 4.97 1.46
N ILE A 36 -0.44 3.71 1.40
CA ILE A 36 0.38 2.55 1.73
C ILE A 36 1.54 2.38 0.74
N HIS A 37 1.29 2.54 -0.57
CA HIS A 37 2.34 2.46 -1.58
C HIS A 37 3.38 3.57 -1.39
N ARG A 38 2.93 4.78 -1.03
CA ARG A 38 3.83 5.89 -0.71
C ARG A 38 4.70 5.58 0.51
N CYS A 39 4.13 5.01 1.57
CA CYS A 39 4.88 4.61 2.76
C CYS A 39 5.88 3.48 2.48
N LEU A 40 5.51 2.51 1.64
CA LEU A 40 6.43 1.45 1.23
C LEU A 40 7.58 2.03 0.42
N ARG A 41 7.33 2.93 -0.53
CA ARG A 41 8.42 3.56 -1.30
C ARG A 41 9.43 4.30 -0.43
N THR A 42 8.99 4.96 0.66
CA THR A 42 9.91 5.71 1.53
C THR A 42 10.69 4.83 2.50
N LYS A 43 10.08 3.74 3.01
CA LYS A 43 10.71 2.88 4.03
C LYS A 43 11.36 1.62 3.45
N TRP A 44 10.77 1.08 2.38
CA TRP A 44 11.04 -0.21 1.78
C TRP A 44 10.86 -0.15 0.25
N PRO A 45 11.73 0.58 -0.47
CA PRO A 45 11.56 0.85 -1.90
C PRO A 45 11.56 -0.40 -2.79
N THR A 46 12.13 -1.51 -2.29
CA THR A 46 12.16 -2.81 -2.98
C THR A 46 10.90 -3.65 -2.76
N ILE A 47 9.92 -3.17 -1.98
CA ILE A 47 8.66 -3.91 -1.75
C ILE A 47 7.54 -3.29 -2.59
N ARG A 48 6.96 -4.09 -3.49
CA ARG A 48 5.68 -3.78 -4.14
C ARG A 48 4.60 -4.74 -3.66
N ILE A 49 3.41 -4.21 -3.40
CA ILE A 49 2.25 -5.01 -2.99
C ILE A 49 1.22 -5.00 -4.11
N ARG A 50 0.65 -6.16 -4.41
CA ARG A 50 -0.55 -6.31 -5.24
C ARG A 50 -1.68 -6.87 -4.39
N TRP A 51 -2.73 -6.09 -4.18
CA TRP A 51 -3.88 -6.51 -3.38
C TRP A 51 -4.69 -7.57 -4.13
N ARG A 52 -5.13 -8.63 -3.44
CA ARG A 52 -5.83 -9.77 -4.07
C ARG A 52 -7.33 -9.51 -4.35
N GLY A 53 -7.83 -8.30 -4.12
CA GLY A 53 -9.24 -7.95 -4.26
C GLY A 53 -9.50 -6.58 -4.86
N ASN A 54 -10.77 -6.25 -5.08
CA ASN A 54 -11.19 -4.95 -5.64
C ASN A 54 -11.04 -3.78 -4.65
N ARG A 55 -10.56 -4.04 -3.43
CA ARG A 55 -10.37 -3.04 -2.40
C ARG A 55 -8.89 -2.84 -2.14
N VAL A 56 -8.48 -1.60 -2.33
CA VAL A 56 -7.15 -1.12 -2.01
C VAL A 56 -7.25 -0.48 -0.61
N PRO A 57 -6.63 -1.06 0.43
CA PRO A 57 -6.66 -0.48 1.76
C PRO A 57 -5.98 0.89 1.75
N SER A 58 -6.51 1.81 2.54
CA SER A 58 -5.94 3.15 2.73
C SER A 58 -5.57 3.33 4.19
N LEU A 59 -4.45 4.03 4.43
CA LEU A 59 -4.11 4.61 5.71
C LEU A 59 -4.79 5.99 5.77
N ASN A 60 -5.93 6.07 6.43
CA ASN A 60 -6.55 7.33 6.85
C ASN A 60 -6.01 7.75 8.22
#